data_AF-A0AAW0AJH0-F1
#
_entry.id   AF-A0AAW0AJH0-F1
#
_cell.length_a   1.000
_cell.length_b   1.000
_cell.length_c   1.000
_cell.angle_alpha   90.00
_cell.angle_beta   90.00
_cell.angle_gamma   90.00
#
_symmetry.space_group_name_H-M   'P 1'
#
loop_
_entity.id
_entity.type
_entity.pdbx_description
1 polymer ?
#
loop_
_entity_poly.entity_id
_entity_poly.type
_entity_poly.pdbx_seq_one_letter_code
_entity_poly.pdbx_strand_id
1 'polypeptide(L)'
;MPSNQDHHVKKIVVLGDWGVGKTSMLMTFATNAWPQYPPVVFDGYSTTMKVQEETYTLDLVDTCAGDDYDRLRPLNYPKANVFLICFRVNSPDSMLHIRNKWQLESVTGKVPTASFEEGKKFAYELGAAKYVECSAFKLEGLVDVFHDAIVVSLESSVIGGPVPVRQRKSRCIVV
;
A
#
# COMPACT_ATOMS: atom_id res chain seq x y z
N MET A 1 10.59 -30.35 -11.75
CA MET A 1 9.29 -29.73 -11.41
C MET A 1 9.61 -28.38 -10.82
N PRO A 2 9.08 -27.24 -11.32
CA PRO A 2 9.32 -25.98 -10.65
C PRO A 2 8.64 -26.06 -9.28
N SER A 3 9.42 -25.90 -8.23
CA SER A 3 8.92 -25.78 -6.86
C SER A 3 7.91 -24.64 -6.80
N ASN A 4 6.80 -24.84 -6.08
CA ASN A 4 5.67 -23.91 -5.94
C ASN A 4 6.01 -22.60 -5.17
N GLN A 5 7.26 -22.15 -5.22
CA GLN A 5 7.83 -21.07 -4.41
C GLN A 5 7.40 -19.66 -4.86
N ASP A 6 6.95 -19.50 -6.11
CA ASP A 6 6.57 -18.19 -6.68
C ASP A 6 5.33 -17.57 -6.00
N HIS A 7 4.48 -18.36 -5.33
CA HIS A 7 3.30 -17.83 -4.65
C HIS A 7 3.61 -17.17 -3.29
N HIS A 8 4.79 -17.44 -2.70
CA HIS A 8 5.16 -16.95 -1.38
C HIS A 8 5.87 -15.59 -1.41
N VAL A 9 6.31 -15.13 -2.58
CA VAL A 9 6.84 -13.78 -2.76
C VAL A 9 5.70 -12.82 -3.09
N LYS A 10 5.52 -11.78 -2.27
CA LYS A 10 4.53 -10.73 -2.48
C LYS A 10 5.23 -9.40 -2.70
N LYS A 11 5.15 -8.89 -3.93
CA LYS A 11 5.60 -7.55 -4.29
C LYS A 11 4.55 -6.52 -3.87
N ILE A 12 4.91 -5.63 -2.96
CA ILE A 12 4.07 -4.56 -2.42
C ILE A 12 4.64 -3.22 -2.87
N VAL A 13 3.87 -2.45 -3.65
CA VAL A 13 4.29 -1.12 -4.12
C VAL A 13 3.61 -0.04 -3.28
N VAL A 14 4.40 0.85 -2.69
CA VAL A 14 3.90 1.91 -1.80
C VAL A 14 3.86 3.24 -2.54
N LEU A 15 2.68 3.86 -2.58
CA LEU A 15 2.36 5.11 -3.26
C LEU A 15 1.87 6.15 -2.28
N GLY A 16 1.88 7.41 -2.68
CA GLY A 16 1.38 8.53 -1.87
C GLY A 16 2.34 9.72 -1.85
N ASP A 17 1.87 10.81 -1.26
CA ASP A 17 2.53 12.11 -1.31
C ASP A 17 3.90 12.15 -0.64
N TRP A 18 4.64 13.22 -0.94
CA TRP A 18 5.91 13.46 -0.27
C TRP A 18 5.66 13.70 1.22
N GLY A 19 6.54 13.14 2.06
CA GLY A 19 6.45 13.31 3.50
C GLY A 19 5.38 12.47 4.21
N VAL A 20 4.47 11.78 3.52
CA VAL A 20 3.39 11.03 4.22
C VAL A 20 3.89 9.89 5.12
N GLY A 21 5.13 9.43 4.90
CA GLY A 21 5.79 8.46 5.79
C GLY A 21 6.05 7.09 5.16
N LYS A 22 5.91 6.94 3.83
CA LYS A 22 6.15 5.68 3.09
C LYS A 22 7.48 5.01 3.45
N THR A 23 8.59 5.74 3.29
CA THR A 23 9.94 5.24 3.60
C THR A 23 10.06 4.84 5.07
N SER A 24 9.65 5.70 6.00
CA SER A 24 9.70 5.40 7.43
C SER A 24 8.86 4.17 7.79
N MET A 25 7.67 4.02 7.21
CA MET A 25 6.80 2.86 7.41
C MET A 25 7.50 1.57 6.96
N LEU A 26 8.06 1.56 5.75
CA LEU A 26 8.77 0.40 5.21
C LEU A 26 9.99 0.03 6.04
N MET A 27 10.82 1.02 6.38
CA MET A 27 12.04 0.78 7.16
C MET A 27 11.73 0.31 8.57
N THR A 28 10.75 0.93 9.23
CA THR A 28 10.35 0.53 10.57
C THR A 28 9.75 -0.87 10.60
N PHE A 29 8.98 -1.24 9.58
CA PHE A 29 8.50 -2.62 9.48
C PHE A 29 9.65 -3.62 9.26
N ALA A 30 10.60 -3.29 8.39
CA ALA A 30 11.73 -4.17 8.10
C ALA A 30 12.72 -4.31 9.26
N THR A 31 12.89 -3.28 10.08
CA THR A 31 13.94 -3.20 11.12
C THR A 31 13.42 -3.22 12.55
N ASN A 32 12.12 -3.09 12.73
CA ASN A 32 11.46 -2.87 14.02
C ASN A 32 12.00 -1.63 14.78
N ALA A 33 12.50 -0.62 14.05
CA ALA A 33 13.08 0.60 14.61
C ALA A 33 12.69 1.85 13.80
N TRP A 34 12.48 2.97 14.49
CA TRP A 34 12.20 4.24 13.83
C TRP A 34 13.49 4.85 13.23
N PRO A 35 13.48 5.26 11.96
CA PRO A 35 14.64 5.90 11.36
C PRO A 35 14.72 7.39 11.65
N GLN A 36 15.85 7.83 12.19
CA GLN A 36 16.08 9.27 12.41
C GLN A 36 16.23 10.05 11.10
N TYR A 37 16.84 9.43 10.09
CA TYR A 37 17.09 10.05 8.77
C TYR A 37 16.75 9.07 7.64
N PRO A 38 15.46 8.95 7.27
CA PRO A 38 15.09 8.12 6.13
C PRO A 38 15.70 8.68 4.84
N PRO A 39 16.28 7.84 3.97
CA PRO A 39 16.80 8.27 2.67
C PRO A 39 15.67 8.77 1.76
N VAL A 40 15.98 9.73 0.89
CA VAL A 40 14.99 10.40 0.02
C VAL A 40 14.54 9.53 -1.16
N VAL A 41 15.39 8.59 -1.58
CA VAL A 41 15.12 7.60 -2.63
C VAL A 41 15.56 6.26 -2.10
N PHE A 42 14.64 5.29 -2.08
CA PHE A 42 14.92 3.93 -1.63
C PHE A 42 14.27 2.95 -2.60
N ASP A 43 15.03 2.02 -3.17
CA ASP A 43 14.53 1.21 -4.29
C ASP A 43 13.87 -0.12 -3.87
N GLY A 44 14.01 -0.53 -2.61
CA GLY A 44 13.17 -1.56 -2.01
C GLY A 44 13.82 -2.42 -0.92
N TYR A 45 12.98 -3.01 -0.07
CA TYR A 45 13.36 -3.93 1.01
C TYR A 45 12.75 -5.31 0.78
N SER A 46 13.50 -6.37 1.06
CA SER A 46 12.92 -7.71 1.20
C SER A 46 12.92 -8.13 2.66
N THR A 47 11.76 -8.54 3.17
CA THR A 47 11.61 -9.09 4.53
C THR A 47 10.68 -10.29 4.51
N THR A 48 10.61 -11.05 5.59
CA THR A 48 9.71 -12.21 5.70
C THR A 48 8.69 -12.00 6.80
N MET A 49 7.45 -12.40 6.54
CA MET A 49 6.37 -12.36 7.51
C MET A 49 5.61 -13.69 7.52
N LYS A 50 5.29 -14.17 8.72
CA LYS A 50 4.43 -15.34 8.88
C LYS A 50 2.97 -14.90 8.94
N VAL A 51 2.14 -15.49 8.08
CA VAL A 51 0.68 -15.30 8.07
C VAL A 51 0.05 -16.68 8.13
N GLN A 52 -0.77 -16.92 9.14
CA GLN A 52 -1.26 -18.26 9.48
C GLN A 52 -0.09 -19.22 9.73
N GLU A 53 -0.01 -20.34 9.00
CA GLU A 53 1.07 -21.33 9.11
C GLU A 53 2.16 -21.15 8.03
N GLU A 54 2.01 -20.20 7.12
CA GLU A 54 2.91 -20.00 5.99
C GLU A 54 3.80 -18.76 6.16
N THR A 55 5.03 -18.85 5.66
CA THR A 55 5.97 -17.72 5.60
C THR A 55 5.94 -17.12 4.20
N TYR A 56 5.81 -15.81 4.14
CA TYR A 56 5.81 -15.03 2.91
C TYR A 56 7.03 -14.11 2.88
N THR A 57 7.67 -14.01 1.72
CA THR A 57 8.67 -12.98 1.45
C THR A 57 7.97 -11.76 0.88
N LEU A 58 8.21 -10.60 1.45
CA LEU A 58 7.65 -9.33 1.04
C LEU A 58 8.72 -8.51 0.34
N ASP A 59 8.51 -8.25 -0.95
CA ASP A 59 9.33 -7.32 -1.73
C ASP A 59 8.66 -5.95 -1.69
N LEU A 60 9.14 -5.10 -0.79
CA LEU A 60 8.61 -3.80 -0.48
C LEU A 60 9.25 -2.76 -1.40
N VAL A 61 8.45 -2.14 -2.26
CA VAL A 61 8.91 -1.14 -3.23
C VAL A 61 8.46 0.23 -2.75
N ASP A 62 9.40 1.02 -2.25
CA ASP A 62 9.17 2.45 -1.99
C ASP A 62 9.13 3.21 -3.31
N THR A 63 8.32 4.26 -3.39
CA THR A 63 8.24 5.08 -4.61
C THR A 63 8.38 6.55 -4.28
N CYS A 64 9.14 7.26 -5.12
CA CYS A 64 9.26 8.69 -4.97
C CYS A 64 7.94 9.39 -5.35
N ALA A 65 7.58 10.38 -4.52
CA ALA A 65 6.37 11.16 -4.68
C ALA A 65 6.50 12.32 -5.69
N GLY A 66 7.72 12.71 -6.04
CA GLY A 66 8.00 13.86 -6.90
C GLY A 66 7.49 13.66 -8.33
N ASP A 67 7.05 14.75 -8.95
CA ASP A 67 6.47 14.76 -10.30
C ASP A 67 7.50 14.32 -11.35
N ASP A 68 8.79 14.60 -11.13
CA ASP A 68 9.90 14.15 -11.98
C ASP A 68 9.96 12.61 -12.10
N TYR A 69 9.36 11.88 -11.15
CA TYR A 69 9.32 10.42 -11.13
C TYR A 69 8.01 9.84 -11.69
N ASP A 70 7.07 10.67 -12.16
CA ASP A 70 5.78 10.20 -12.67
C ASP A 70 5.91 9.22 -13.83
N ARG A 71 6.96 9.38 -14.67
CA ARG A 71 7.25 8.47 -15.78
C ARG A 71 7.95 7.18 -15.36
N LEU A 72 8.70 7.23 -14.25
CA LEU A 72 9.48 6.09 -13.75
C LEU A 72 8.64 5.19 -12.84
N ARG A 73 7.72 5.77 -12.07
CA ARG A 73 6.89 5.06 -11.10
C ARG A 73 6.08 3.90 -11.71
N PRO A 74 5.47 4.00 -12.91
CA PRO A 74 4.79 2.87 -13.54
C PRO A 74 5.69 1.67 -13.81
N LEU A 75 7.01 1.84 -13.89
CA LEU A 75 7.96 0.73 -14.06
C LEU A 75 7.98 -0.22 -12.85
N ASN A 76 7.51 0.25 -11.69
CA ASN A 76 7.40 -0.56 -10.48
C ASN A 76 6.13 -1.42 -10.43
N TYR A 77 5.14 -1.16 -11.28
CA TYR A 77 3.80 -1.78 -11.20
C TYR A 77 3.70 -3.21 -11.77
N PRO A 78 4.48 -3.61 -12.80
CA PRO A 78 4.45 -4.97 -13.29
C PRO A 78 4.68 -5.98 -12.16
N LYS A 79 3.83 -7.00 -12.12
CA LYS A 79 3.80 -8.07 -11.12
C LYS A 79 3.56 -7.61 -9.67
N ALA A 80 3.18 -6.36 -9.42
CA ALA A 80 2.76 -5.92 -8.10
C ALA A 80 1.56 -6.75 -7.63
N ASN A 81 1.67 -7.36 -6.44
CA ASN A 81 0.59 -8.12 -5.83
C ASN A 81 -0.40 -7.17 -5.16
N VAL A 82 0.09 -6.13 -4.47
CA VAL A 82 -0.72 -5.12 -3.78
C VAL A 82 -0.08 -3.73 -3.92
N PHE A 83 -0.92 -2.71 -3.98
CA PHE A 83 -0.56 -1.31 -3.84
C PHE A 83 -1.00 -0.81 -2.47
N LEU A 84 -0.10 -0.18 -1.72
CA LEU A 84 -0.44 0.60 -0.54
C LEU A 84 -0.50 2.07 -0.96
N ILE A 85 -1.61 2.75 -0.67
CA ILE A 85 -1.75 4.18 -0.93
C ILE A 85 -1.78 4.92 0.39
N CYS A 86 -0.70 5.62 0.69
CA CYS A 86 -0.49 6.29 1.96
C CYS A 86 -0.91 7.76 1.93
N PHE A 87 -1.62 8.21 2.95
CA PHE A 87 -1.80 9.63 3.28
C PHE A 87 -1.56 9.88 4.77
N ARG A 88 -1.52 11.15 5.17
CA ARG A 88 -1.49 11.53 6.58
C ARG A 88 -2.90 11.87 7.03
N VAL A 89 -3.38 11.19 8.07
CA VAL A 89 -4.70 11.44 8.68
C VAL A 89 -4.88 12.91 9.08
N ASN A 90 -3.81 13.57 9.53
CA ASN A 90 -3.81 14.99 9.89
C ASN A 90 -3.52 15.96 8.72
N SER A 91 -3.49 15.48 7.48
CA SER A 91 -3.26 16.29 6.28
C SER A 91 -4.35 16.02 5.23
N PRO A 92 -5.45 16.78 5.27
CA PRO A 92 -6.52 16.71 4.28
C PRO A 92 -6.02 16.82 2.82
N ASP A 93 -4.98 17.62 2.58
CA ASP A 93 -4.39 17.80 1.25
C ASP A 93 -3.75 16.51 0.71
N SER A 94 -3.07 15.75 1.57
CA SER A 94 -2.48 14.46 1.16
C SER A 94 -3.54 13.43 0.77
N MET A 95 -4.71 13.47 1.42
CA MET A 95 -5.86 12.64 1.05
C MET A 95 -6.47 13.10 -0.29
N LEU A 96 -6.54 14.42 -0.55
CA LEU A 96 -7.02 14.96 -1.82
C LEU A 96 -6.13 14.56 -3.00
N HIS A 97 -4.82 14.61 -2.82
CA HIS A 97 -3.89 14.24 -3.87
C HIS A 97 -3.98 12.76 -4.23
N ILE A 98 -4.46 11.89 -3.33
CA ILE A 98 -4.78 10.52 -3.72
C ILE A 98 -5.81 10.51 -4.87
N ARG A 99 -6.88 11.30 -4.78
CA ARG A 99 -7.92 11.37 -5.84
C ARG A 99 -7.39 11.93 -7.15
N ASN A 100 -6.50 12.90 -7.10
CA ASN A 100 -6.08 13.64 -8.29
C ASN A 100 -4.81 13.07 -8.95
N LYS A 101 -3.95 12.41 -8.17
CA LYS A 101 -2.61 11.98 -8.61
C LYS A 101 -2.37 10.49 -8.44
N TRP A 102 -2.79 9.91 -7.32
CA TRP A 102 -2.43 8.53 -6.98
C TRP A 102 -3.47 7.47 -7.37
N GLN A 103 -4.71 7.86 -7.72
CA GLN A 103 -5.74 6.96 -8.29
C GLN A 103 -6.93 7.67 -8.99
N LEU A 104 -7.17 7.28 -10.25
CA LEU A 104 -8.42 7.30 -11.06
C LEU A 104 -9.29 8.58 -11.10
N GLU A 105 -9.38 9.20 -12.29
CA GLU A 105 -9.96 10.51 -12.65
C GLU A 105 -11.45 10.82 -12.32
N SER A 106 -12.10 10.25 -11.30
CA SER A 106 -13.54 10.51 -11.12
C SER A 106 -14.08 10.49 -9.69
N VAL A 107 -13.67 11.44 -8.82
CA VAL A 107 -14.46 11.83 -7.63
C VAL A 107 -14.22 13.30 -7.24
N THR A 108 -15.24 14.15 -7.36
CA THR A 108 -15.24 15.53 -6.85
C THR A 108 -16.05 15.62 -5.54
N GLY A 109 -15.41 15.94 -4.40
CA GLY A 109 -16.12 16.13 -3.14
C GLY A 109 -15.26 16.75 -2.03
N LYS A 110 -15.89 17.57 -1.16
CA LYS A 110 -15.25 18.25 -0.01
C LYS A 110 -14.67 17.29 1.02
N VAL A 111 -13.61 17.73 1.69
CA VAL A 111 -12.77 16.94 2.61
C VAL A 111 -13.09 17.26 4.05
N PRO A 112 -13.30 16.26 4.91
CA PRO A 112 -13.24 16.43 6.35
C PRO A 112 -11.87 16.03 6.93
N THR A 113 -11.49 16.66 8.04
CA THR A 113 -10.38 16.26 8.91
C THR A 113 -10.54 14.80 9.34
N ALA A 114 -9.65 13.92 8.88
CA ALA A 114 -9.92 12.48 8.84
C ALA A 114 -10.07 11.84 10.23
N SER A 115 -11.30 11.56 10.62
CA SER A 115 -11.59 10.47 11.55
C SER A 115 -11.41 9.12 10.85
N PHE A 116 -11.26 8.05 11.63
CA PHE A 116 -11.19 6.68 11.11
C PHE A 116 -12.38 6.33 10.18
N GLU A 117 -13.58 6.79 10.53
CA GLU A 117 -14.81 6.62 9.74
C GLU A 117 -14.68 7.27 8.35
N GLU A 118 -14.09 8.45 8.28
CA GLU A 118 -13.93 9.20 7.04
C GLU A 118 -12.84 8.61 6.15
N GLY A 119 -11.72 8.17 6.74
CA GLY A 119 -10.68 7.43 6.02
C GLY A 119 -11.23 6.11 5.44
N LYS A 120 -12.04 5.40 6.22
CA LYS A 120 -12.72 4.18 5.77
C LYS A 120 -13.71 4.44 4.64
N LYS A 121 -14.52 5.50 4.76
CA LYS A 121 -15.46 5.92 3.70
C LYS A 121 -14.70 6.29 2.42
N PHE A 122 -13.61 7.04 2.56
CA PHE A 122 -12.76 7.42 1.45
C PHE A 122 -12.17 6.20 0.72
N ALA A 123 -11.63 5.23 1.47
CA ALA A 123 -11.12 3.98 0.90
C ALA A 123 -12.22 3.19 0.15
N TYR A 124 -13.44 3.17 0.69
CA TYR A 124 -14.59 2.57 0.02
C TYR A 124 -14.94 3.27 -1.29
N GLU A 125 -14.96 4.61 -1.31
CA GLU A 125 -15.21 5.41 -2.51
C GLU A 125 -14.16 5.19 -3.61
N LEU A 126 -12.89 4.95 -3.22
CA LEU A 126 -11.81 4.58 -4.14
C LEU A 126 -11.90 3.13 -4.64
N GLY A 127 -12.79 2.32 -4.08
CA GLY A 127 -12.86 0.89 -4.35
C GLY A 127 -11.66 0.12 -3.80
N ALA A 128 -10.98 0.62 -2.76
CA ALA A 128 -9.91 -0.10 -2.10
C ALA A 128 -10.45 -1.37 -1.40
N ALA A 129 -9.61 -2.39 -1.27
CA ALA A 129 -9.97 -3.62 -0.57
C ALA A 129 -10.10 -3.39 0.95
N LYS A 130 -9.26 -2.51 1.52
CA LYS A 130 -9.24 -2.22 2.95
C LYS A 130 -8.71 -0.81 3.24
N TYR A 131 -9.08 -0.31 4.42
CA TYR A 131 -8.50 0.86 5.07
C TYR A 131 -7.83 0.41 6.37
N VAL A 132 -6.60 0.87 6.62
CA VAL A 132 -5.83 0.55 7.83
C VAL A 132 -5.09 1.80 8.29
N GLU A 133 -5.31 2.26 9.52
CA GLU A 133 -4.48 3.31 10.12
C GLU A 133 -3.24 2.70 10.79
N CYS A 134 -2.08 3.34 10.64
CA CYS A 134 -0.88 2.94 11.36
C CYS A 134 -0.04 4.14 11.82
N SER A 135 0.81 3.90 12.82
CA SER A 135 1.86 4.82 13.24
C SER A 135 3.19 4.09 13.27
N ALA A 136 4.00 4.30 12.24
CA ALA A 136 5.35 3.75 12.18
C ALA A 136 6.20 4.23 13.38
N PHE A 137 6.03 5.46 13.84
CA PHE A 137 6.76 5.98 15.00
C PHE A 137 6.41 5.24 16.31
N LYS A 138 5.14 4.88 16.49
CA LYS A 138 4.65 4.18 17.69
C LYS A 138 4.63 2.66 17.56
N LEU A 139 4.91 2.12 16.38
CA LEU A 139 4.75 0.70 16.02
C LEU A 139 3.30 0.20 16.12
N GLU A 140 2.31 1.09 16.05
CA GLU A 140 0.89 0.76 16.14
C GLU A 140 0.30 0.51 14.74
N GLY A 141 -0.46 -0.58 14.55
CA GLY A 141 -1.12 -0.92 13.28
C GLY A 141 -0.18 -1.33 12.13
N LEU A 142 1.13 -1.24 12.32
CA LEU A 142 2.12 -1.47 11.27
C LEU A 142 2.12 -2.93 10.77
N VAL A 143 2.02 -3.88 11.68
CA VAL A 143 1.93 -5.31 11.34
C VAL A 143 0.64 -5.62 10.57
N ASP A 144 -0.47 -4.96 10.95
CA ASP A 144 -1.77 -5.17 10.31
C ASP A 144 -1.75 -4.74 8.83
N VAL A 145 -1.08 -3.63 8.51
CA VAL A 145 -0.92 -3.16 7.12
C VAL A 145 -0.32 -4.25 6.22
N PHE A 146 0.79 -4.88 6.65
CA PHE A 146 1.47 -5.89 5.84
C PHE A 146 0.80 -7.27 5.90
N HIS A 147 0.19 -7.61 7.04
CA HIS A 147 -0.66 -8.80 7.15
C HIS A 147 -1.82 -8.73 6.15
N ASP A 148 -2.54 -7.60 6.13
CA ASP A 148 -3.68 -7.39 5.24
C ASP A 148 -3.26 -7.34 3.77
N ALA A 149 -2.08 -6.78 3.46
CA ALA A 149 -1.53 -6.81 2.12
C ALA A 149 -1.33 -8.26 1.62
N ILE A 150 -0.81 -9.15 2.48
CA ILE A 150 -0.70 -10.58 2.13
C ILE A 150 -2.09 -11.16 1.90
N VAL A 151 -3.04 -10.97 2.82
CA VAL A 151 -4.40 -11.53 2.70
C VAL A 151 -5.10 -11.06 1.42
N VAL A 152 -5.09 -9.75 1.13
CA VAL A 152 -5.66 -9.17 -0.10
C VAL A 152 -5.01 -9.74 -1.36
N SER A 153 -3.70 -9.98 -1.32
CA SER A 153 -2.98 -10.58 -2.46
C SER A 153 -3.42 -12.03 -2.75
N LEU A 154 -3.78 -12.78 -1.72
CA LEU A 154 -4.22 -14.17 -1.83
C LEU A 154 -5.66 -14.23 -2.36
N GLU A 155 -6.55 -13.38 -1.84
CA GLU A 155 -7.94 -13.30 -2.33
C GLU A 155 -8.04 -12.93 -3.81
N SER A 156 -7.09 -12.13 -4.30
CA SER A 156 -7.01 -11.71 -5.69
C SER A 156 -6.60 -12.85 -6.65
N SER A 157 -5.99 -13.91 -6.12
CA SER A 157 -5.44 -15.03 -6.90
C SER A 157 -6.42 -16.20 -7.08
N VAL A 158 -7.50 -16.25 -6.28
CA VAL A 158 -8.49 -17.35 -6.30
C VAL A 158 -9.48 -17.26 -7.46
N ILE A 159 -9.61 -16.09 -8.11
CA ILE A 159 -10.62 -15.83 -9.13
C ILE A 159 -9.99 -15.91 -10.54
N GLY A 160 -9.58 -17.11 -10.94
CA GLY A 160 -9.06 -17.41 -12.29
C GLY A 160 -10.14 -17.70 -13.35
N GLY A 161 -11.42 -17.51 -13.03
CA GLY A 161 -12.53 -17.62 -13.99
C GLY A 161 -12.85 -16.27 -14.67
N PRO A 162 -13.56 -16.27 -15.81
CA PRO A 162 -14.03 -15.04 -16.46
C PRO A 162 -15.10 -14.37 -15.60
N VAL A 163 -14.66 -13.54 -14.65
CA VAL A 163 -15.56 -12.78 -13.76
C VAL A 163 -15.85 -11.40 -14.38
N PRO A 164 -17.12 -10.96 -14.39
CA PRO A 164 -17.50 -9.64 -14.91
C PRO A 164 -16.66 -8.53 -14.27
N VAL A 165 -16.24 -7.55 -15.08
CA VAL A 165 -15.34 -6.44 -14.70
C VAL A 165 -15.75 -5.72 -13.41
N ARG A 166 -17.04 -5.70 -13.07
CA ARG A 166 -17.61 -5.11 -11.85
C ARG A 166 -17.31 -5.85 -10.53
N GLN A 167 -16.79 -7.09 -10.58
CA GLN A 167 -16.54 -7.92 -9.39
C GLN A 167 -15.04 -8.19 -9.15
N ARG A 168 -14.14 -7.55 -9.90
CA ARG A 168 -12.70 -7.63 -9.61
C ARG A 168 -12.42 -6.94 -8.28
N LYS A 169 -12.03 -7.72 -7.27
CA LYS A 169 -11.53 -7.19 -6.01
C LYS A 169 -10.28 -6.33 -6.28
N SER A 170 -10.23 -5.16 -5.68
CA SER A 170 -9.10 -4.23 -5.82
C SER A 170 -7.86 -4.80 -5.14
N ARG A 171 -6.70 -4.56 -5.73
CA ARG A 171 -5.39 -4.91 -5.14
C ARG A 171 -4.79 -3.73 -4.37
N CYS A 172 -5.64 -2.84 -3.84
CA CYS A 172 -5.23 -1.60 -3.19
C CYS A 172 -5.68 -1.59 -1.73
N ILE A 173 -4.79 -1.20 -0.83
CA ILE A 173 -5.09 -0.85 0.57
C ILE A 173 -4.76 0.62 0.75
N VAL A 174 -5.67 1.36 1.38
CA VAL A 174 -5.44 2.75 1.76
C VAL A 174 -4.93 2.77 3.20
N VAL A 175 -3.83 3.48 3.42
CA VAL A 175 -3.08 3.55 4.69
C VAL A 175 -2.97 5.00 5.17
#